data_AF-A0A7W1IUB3-F1
#
_entry.id   AF-A0A7W1IUB3-F1
#
_cell.length_a   1.000
_cell.length_b   1.000
_cell.length_c   1.000
_cell.angle_alpha   90.00
_cell.angle_beta   90.00
_cell.angle_gamma   90.00
#
_symmetry.space_group_name_H-M   'P 1'
#
loop_
_entity.id
_entity.type
_entity.pdbx_description
1 polymer ?
#
loop_
_entity_poly.entity_id
_entity_poly.type
_entity_poly.pdbx_seq_one_letter_code
_entity_poly.pdbx_strand_id
1 'polypeptide(L)'
;APYNAVWRDGRIAGLIDWDVTGPGHPWQDLAFAAWQWVPLHELSQLEPGWVRPPDVAARLRLLTDAYGLAPADRLAFARTIPARMRLSVDRIAAGADAGDPGLTALRERGYLDEMRHSVAYVESLIPTLLET
;
A
#
# COMPACT_ATOMS: atom_id res chain seq x y z
N ALA A 1 -1.72 -4.24 -5.67
CA ALA A 1 -3.13 -3.93 -6.02
C ALA A 1 -3.31 -3.51 -7.47
N PRO A 2 -2.40 -2.79 -8.15
CA PRO A 2 -2.54 -2.58 -9.61
C PRO A 2 -2.67 -3.91 -10.38
N TYR A 3 -1.97 -4.95 -9.90
CA TYR A 3 -2.06 -6.32 -10.40
C TYR A 3 -3.45 -6.99 -10.22
N ASN A 4 -4.32 -6.46 -9.34
CA ASN A 4 -5.70 -6.92 -9.15
C ASN A 4 -6.72 -6.08 -9.94
N ALA A 5 -6.28 -5.07 -10.69
CA ALA A 5 -7.14 -4.24 -11.51
C ALA A 5 -7.13 -4.69 -12.97
N VAL A 6 -8.31 -4.92 -13.53
CA VAL A 6 -8.50 -5.18 -14.96
C VAL A 6 -8.70 -3.85 -15.67
N TRP A 7 -7.89 -3.60 -16.70
CA TRP A 7 -7.91 -2.34 -17.45
C TRP A 7 -8.53 -2.53 -18.84
N ARG A 8 -9.32 -1.54 -19.27
CA ARG A 8 -9.86 -1.43 -20.63
C ARG A 8 -9.89 0.03 -21.04
N ASP A 9 -9.30 0.36 -22.18
CA ASP A 9 -9.30 1.72 -22.76
C ASP A 9 -8.84 2.81 -21.75
N GLY A 10 -7.79 2.51 -20.98
CA GLY A 10 -7.23 3.42 -19.98
C GLY A 10 -8.07 3.59 -18.70
N ARG A 11 -9.11 2.76 -18.50
CA ARG A 11 -9.98 2.78 -17.32
C ARG A 11 -10.00 1.43 -16.62
N ILE A 12 -10.27 1.45 -15.31
CA ILE A 12 -10.54 0.22 -14.55
C ILE A 12 -11.90 -0.33 -15.01
N ALA A 13 -11.90 -1.53 -15.56
CA ALA A 13 -13.08 -2.27 -15.99
C ALA A 13 -13.57 -3.26 -14.92
N GLY A 14 -12.72 -3.63 -13.98
CA GLY A 14 -13.07 -4.53 -12.88
C GLY A 14 -11.91 -4.74 -11.91
N LEU A 15 -12.22 -5.35 -10.77
CA LEU A 15 -11.26 -5.82 -9.78
C LEU A 15 -11.42 -7.33 -9.59
N ILE A 16 -10.31 -8.02 -9.40
CA ILE A 16 -10.25 -9.45 -9.09
C ILE A 16 -9.65 -9.67 -7.71
N ASP A 17 -9.51 -10.94 -7.30
CA ASP A 17 -8.83 -11.33 -6.05
C ASP A 17 -9.61 -10.91 -4.79
N TRP A 18 -10.83 -11.46 -4.66
CA TRP A 18 -11.78 -11.17 -3.58
C TRP A 18 -11.71 -12.17 -2.40
N ASP A 19 -10.72 -13.04 -2.39
CA ASP A 19 -10.54 -14.14 -1.43
C ASP A 19 -10.39 -13.68 0.03
N VAL A 20 -9.81 -12.49 0.24
CA VAL A 20 -9.57 -11.89 1.56
C VAL A 20 -10.60 -10.82 1.94
N THR A 21 -11.72 -10.74 1.24
CA THR A 21 -12.74 -9.72 1.52
C THR A 21 -13.53 -10.01 2.78
N GLY A 22 -13.86 -8.97 3.53
CA GLY A 22 -14.59 -9.10 4.77
C GLY A 22 -14.86 -7.76 5.45
N PRO A 23 -15.58 -7.77 6.58
CA PRO A 23 -15.85 -6.56 7.35
C PRO A 23 -14.55 -5.90 7.84
N GLY A 24 -14.48 -4.58 7.75
CA GLY A 24 -13.31 -3.82 8.19
C GLY A 24 -13.56 -2.33 8.23
N HIS A 25 -12.64 -1.60 8.85
CA HIS A 25 -12.65 -0.15 8.78
C HIS A 25 -12.31 0.29 7.35
N PRO A 26 -13.07 1.21 6.72
CA PRO A 26 -12.88 1.58 5.31
C PRO A 26 -11.48 2.11 4.99
N TRP A 27 -10.80 2.73 5.97
CA TRP A 27 -9.42 3.17 5.79
C TRP A 27 -8.42 2.03 5.62
N GLN A 28 -8.75 0.78 5.94
CA GLN A 28 -7.86 -0.36 5.68
C GLN A 28 -7.70 -0.60 4.17
N ASP A 29 -8.80 -0.50 3.42
CA ASP A 29 -8.78 -0.63 1.96
C ASP A 29 -8.15 0.61 1.31
N LEU A 30 -8.48 1.81 1.81
CA LEU A 30 -7.85 3.04 1.32
C LEU A 30 -6.34 3.06 1.61
N ALA A 31 -5.90 2.57 2.77
CA ALA A 31 -4.49 2.47 3.13
C ALA A 31 -3.77 1.45 2.24
N PHE A 32 -4.42 0.34 1.92
CA PHE A 32 -3.89 -0.63 0.97
C PHE A 32 -3.79 -0.04 -0.44
N ALA A 33 -4.80 0.71 -0.89
CA ALA A 33 -4.76 1.45 -2.15
C ALA A 33 -3.62 2.48 -2.16
N ALA A 34 -3.45 3.26 -1.09
CA ALA A 34 -2.36 4.22 -0.94
C ALA A 34 -0.99 3.53 -1.05
N TRP A 35 -0.77 2.45 -0.30
CA TRP A 35 0.47 1.70 -0.37
C TRP A 35 0.77 1.16 -1.78
N GLN A 36 -0.25 0.73 -2.52
CA GLN A 36 -0.05 0.01 -3.77
C GLN A 36 -0.09 0.89 -5.03
N TRP A 37 -0.66 2.10 -4.94
CA TRP A 37 -0.85 3.01 -6.07
C TRP A 37 -0.12 4.33 -5.92
N VAL A 38 0.19 4.75 -4.68
CA VAL A 38 1.13 5.83 -4.44
C VAL A 38 2.52 5.20 -4.35
N PRO A 39 3.53 5.70 -5.07
CA PRO A 39 4.90 5.18 -5.05
C PRO A 39 5.59 5.49 -3.71
N LEU A 40 5.13 4.86 -2.63
CA LEU A 40 5.60 5.00 -1.25
C LEU A 40 6.85 4.15 -0.98
N HIS A 41 7.80 4.17 -1.90
CA HIS A 41 9.04 3.39 -1.84
C HIS A 41 10.25 4.26 -2.11
N GLU A 42 11.42 3.82 -1.65
CA GLU A 42 12.68 4.46 -2.02
C GLU A 42 12.88 4.42 -3.53
N LEU A 43 13.61 5.40 -4.09
CA LEU A 43 13.85 5.49 -5.53
C LEU A 43 14.45 4.20 -6.12
N SER A 44 15.33 3.53 -5.37
CA SER A 44 15.96 2.25 -5.75
C SER A 44 14.97 1.08 -5.88
N GLN A 45 13.79 1.22 -5.28
CA GLN A 45 12.73 0.21 -5.25
C GLN A 45 11.54 0.57 -6.16
N LEU A 46 11.58 1.72 -6.82
CA LEU A 46 10.55 2.11 -7.78
C LEU A 46 10.78 1.38 -9.13
N GLU A 47 9.68 1.15 -9.84
CA GLU A 47 9.70 0.58 -11.19
C GLU A 47 10.63 1.36 -12.13
N PRO A 48 11.28 0.70 -13.11
CA PRO A 48 12.14 1.37 -14.08
C PRO A 48 11.40 2.53 -14.79
N GLY A 49 12.04 3.70 -14.82
CA GLY A 49 11.49 4.90 -15.47
C GLY A 49 11.42 6.13 -14.55
N TRP A 50 11.54 5.94 -13.23
CA TRP A 50 11.69 7.06 -12.29
C TRP A 50 13.16 7.52 -12.23
N VAL A 51 13.41 8.75 -12.68
CA VAL A 51 14.75 9.39 -12.61
C VAL A 51 14.94 10.17 -11.29
N ARG A 52 13.84 10.49 -10.60
CA ARG A 52 13.81 11.19 -9.31
C ARG A 52 12.62 10.71 -8.49
N PRO A 53 12.65 10.86 -7.15
CA PRO A 53 11.49 10.52 -6.33
C PRO A 53 10.25 11.29 -6.78
N PRO A 54 9.10 10.63 -6.92
CA PRO A 54 7.83 11.30 -7.19
C PRO A 54 7.43 12.21 -6.03
N ASP A 55 6.63 13.22 -6.34
CA ASP A 55 5.90 13.96 -5.31
C ASP A 55 4.83 13.04 -4.71
N VAL A 56 5.21 12.37 -3.63
CA VAL A 56 4.39 11.43 -2.87
C VAL A 56 3.23 12.15 -2.18
N ALA A 57 3.48 13.34 -1.62
CA ALA A 57 2.48 14.11 -0.91
C ALA A 57 1.34 14.55 -1.84
N ALA A 58 1.67 15.08 -3.02
CA ALA A 58 0.66 15.46 -4.00
C ALA A 58 -0.17 14.26 -4.49
N ARG A 59 0.45 13.10 -4.67
CA ARG A 59 -0.24 11.87 -5.10
C ARG A 59 -1.15 11.29 -4.02
N LEU A 60 -0.68 11.27 -2.77
CA LEU A 60 -1.50 10.83 -1.64
C LEU A 60 -2.68 11.77 -1.42
N ARG A 61 -2.46 13.09 -1.55
CA ARG A 61 -3.54 14.08 -1.54
C ARG A 61 -4.55 13.83 -2.66
N LEU A 62 -4.10 13.63 -3.90
CA LEU A 62 -5.00 13.31 -5.02
C LEU A 62 -5.85 12.06 -4.74
N LEU A 63 -5.25 10.99 -4.22
CA LEU A 63 -5.97 9.76 -3.87
C LEU A 63 -7.01 10.01 -2.78
N THR A 64 -6.62 10.69 -1.71
CA THR A 64 -7.52 10.97 -0.56
C THR A 64 -8.64 11.94 -0.92
N ASP A 65 -8.37 12.91 -1.80
CA ASP A 65 -9.38 13.83 -2.35
C ASP A 65 -10.38 13.10 -3.23
N ALA A 66 -9.90 12.23 -4.13
CA ALA A 66 -10.76 11.41 -4.98
C ALA A 66 -11.63 10.45 -4.16
N TYR A 67 -11.13 9.98 -3.01
CA TYR A 67 -11.90 9.15 -2.06
C TYR A 67 -12.93 9.96 -1.24
N GLY A 68 -12.77 11.28 -1.14
CA GLY A 68 -13.60 12.14 -0.29
C GLY A 68 -13.19 12.16 1.18
N LEU A 69 -11.92 11.84 1.49
CA LEU A 69 -11.40 11.94 2.85
C LEU A 69 -11.28 13.42 3.25
N ALA A 70 -11.83 13.77 4.41
CA ALA A 70 -11.76 15.14 4.90
C ALA A 70 -10.31 15.57 5.13
N PRO A 71 -9.93 16.83 4.83
CA PRO A 71 -8.57 17.31 5.07
C PRO A 71 -8.07 17.11 6.50
N ALA A 72 -8.96 17.27 7.49
CA ALA A 72 -8.65 17.08 8.91
C ALA A 72 -8.24 15.64 9.27
N ASP A 73 -8.69 14.65 8.50
CA ASP A 73 -8.45 13.23 8.77
C ASP A 73 -7.16 12.70 8.11
N ARG A 74 -6.56 13.46 7.19
CA ARG A 74 -5.43 12.99 6.36
C ARG A 74 -4.22 12.52 7.17
N LEU A 75 -3.89 13.21 8.27
CA LEU A 75 -2.80 12.78 9.15
C LEU A 75 -3.12 11.46 9.85
N ALA A 76 -4.32 11.33 10.40
CA ALA A 76 -4.75 10.09 11.05
C ALA A 76 -4.77 8.94 10.05
N PHE A 77 -5.25 9.19 8.83
CA PHE A 77 -5.22 8.24 7.74
C PHE A 77 -3.79 7.85 7.32
N ALA A 78 -2.87 8.80 7.17
CA ALA A 78 -1.48 8.52 6.78
C ALA A 78 -0.80 7.52 7.74
N ARG A 79 -1.10 7.61 9.05
CA ARG A 79 -0.62 6.64 10.06
C ARG A 79 -1.23 5.25 9.94
N THR A 80 -2.37 5.12 9.24
CA THR A 80 -3.02 3.84 8.97
C THR A 80 -2.28 3.04 7.89
N ILE A 81 -1.52 3.71 7.00
CA ILE A 81 -0.76 3.05 5.92
C ILE A 81 0.28 2.05 6.46
N PRO A 82 1.25 2.45 7.31
CA PRO A 82 2.22 1.50 7.85
C PRO A 82 1.56 0.43 8.75
N ALA A 83 0.49 0.77 9.47
CA ALA A 83 -0.27 -0.20 10.25
C ALA A 83 -0.90 -1.28 9.36
N ARG A 84 -1.48 -0.89 8.23
CA ARG A 84 -2.04 -1.80 7.23
C ARG A 84 -0.95 -2.66 6.59
N MET A 85 0.21 -2.10 6.29
CA MET A 85 1.36 -2.86 5.77
C MET A 85 1.82 -3.93 6.77
N ARG A 86 1.97 -3.56 8.04
CA ARG A 86 2.36 -4.50 9.11
C ARG A 86 1.35 -5.63 9.28
N LEU A 87 0.05 -5.32 9.24
CA LEU A 87 -1.01 -6.34 9.21
C LEU A 87 -0.88 -7.31 8.02
N SER A 88 -0.47 -6.83 6.84
CA SER A 88 -0.20 -7.71 5.71
C SER A 88 1.02 -8.61 5.96
N VAL A 89 2.11 -8.07 6.52
CA VAL A 89 3.29 -8.87 6.88
C VAL A 89 2.89 -9.99 7.85
N ASP A 90 2.15 -9.65 8.90
CA ASP A 90 1.74 -10.60 9.93
C ASP A 90 0.82 -11.70 9.36
N ARG A 91 -0.08 -11.35 8.43
CA ARG A 91 -0.94 -12.32 7.73
C ARG A 91 -0.16 -13.28 6.86
N ILE A 92 0.81 -12.77 6.07
CA ILE A 92 1.64 -13.63 5.22
C ILE A 92 2.49 -14.56 6.09
N ALA A 93 3.08 -14.03 7.18
CA ALA A 93 3.86 -14.84 8.12
C ALA A 93 3.01 -15.95 8.75
N ALA A 94 1.84 -15.62 9.30
CA ALA A 94 0.94 -16.59 9.92
C ALA A 94 0.46 -17.67 8.93
N GLY A 95 0.14 -17.28 7.69
CA GLY A 95 -0.25 -18.25 6.67
C GLY A 95 0.88 -19.16 6.22
N ALA A 96 2.11 -18.63 6.13
CA ALA A 96 3.30 -19.44 5.88
C ALA A 96 3.59 -20.43 7.03
N ASP A 97 3.41 -20.00 8.28
CA ASP A 97 3.53 -20.88 9.46
C ASP A 97 2.43 -21.96 9.49
N ALA A 98 1.24 -21.65 8.96
CA ALA A 98 0.15 -22.60 8.77
C ALA A 98 0.35 -23.54 7.56
N GLY A 99 1.44 -23.37 6.79
CA GLY A 99 1.78 -24.23 5.65
C GLY A 99 1.09 -23.88 4.34
N ASP A 100 0.55 -22.67 4.19
CA ASP A 100 0.05 -22.20 2.90
C ASP A 100 1.22 -22.12 1.88
N PRO A 101 1.15 -22.84 0.74
CA PRO A 101 2.26 -22.88 -0.21
C PRO A 101 2.59 -21.52 -0.84
N GLY A 102 1.58 -20.69 -1.11
CA GLY A 102 1.77 -19.38 -1.73
C GLY A 102 2.43 -18.40 -0.78
N LEU A 103 1.94 -18.33 0.46
CA LEU A 103 2.49 -17.45 1.49
C LEU A 103 3.88 -17.91 1.96
N THR A 104 4.12 -19.22 1.98
CA THR A 104 5.46 -19.78 2.20
C THR A 104 6.44 -19.32 1.11
N ALA A 105 6.04 -19.40 -0.16
CA ALA A 105 6.86 -18.95 -1.27
C ALA A 105 7.14 -17.43 -1.20
N LEU A 106 6.18 -16.61 -0.75
CA LEU A 106 6.42 -15.17 -0.53
C LEU A 106 7.49 -14.94 0.55
N ARG A 107 7.42 -15.69 1.66
CA ARG A 107 8.43 -15.63 2.73
C ARG A 107 9.81 -16.03 2.23
N GLU A 108 9.93 -17.15 1.53
CA GLU A 108 11.20 -17.68 1.03
C GLU A 108 11.86 -16.74 0.00
N ARG A 109 11.07 -15.99 -0.75
CA ARG A 109 11.56 -14.99 -1.70
C ARG A 109 12.01 -13.67 -1.04
N GLY A 110 11.91 -13.55 0.28
CA GLY A 110 12.32 -12.35 1.01
C GLY A 110 11.28 -11.22 1.03
N TYR A 111 10.06 -11.46 0.54
CA TYR A 111 9.04 -10.40 0.39
C TYR A 111 8.66 -9.74 1.72
N LEU A 112 8.66 -10.50 2.82
CA LEU A 112 8.34 -9.98 4.15
C LEU A 112 9.39 -8.97 4.63
N ASP A 113 10.67 -9.22 4.34
CA ASP A 113 11.76 -8.33 4.74
C ASP A 113 11.72 -7.03 3.93
N GLU A 114 11.45 -7.12 2.62
CA GLU A 114 11.22 -5.96 1.75
C GLU A 114 10.03 -5.11 2.22
N MET A 115 8.94 -5.76 2.63
CA MET A 115 7.77 -5.09 3.21
C MET A 115 8.11 -4.40 4.53
N ARG A 116 8.86 -5.06 5.43
CA ARG A 116 9.29 -4.47 6.70
C ARG A 116 10.18 -3.25 6.49
N HIS A 117 11.10 -3.30 5.52
CA HIS A 117 11.91 -2.14 5.13
C HIS A 117 11.03 -1.00 4.59
N SER A 118 10.06 -1.34 3.73
CA SER A 118 9.10 -0.36 3.19
C SER A 118 8.26 0.30 4.29
N VAL A 119 7.86 -0.43 5.34
CA VAL A 119 7.13 0.16 6.49
C VAL A 119 7.92 1.30 7.12
N ALA A 120 9.20 1.07 7.42
CA ALA A 120 10.05 2.08 8.04
C ALA A 120 10.22 3.31 7.14
N TYR A 121 10.36 3.09 5.82
CA TYR A 121 10.41 4.18 4.85
C TYR A 121 9.11 5.00 4.84
N VAL A 122 7.94 4.36 4.78
CA VAL A 122 6.65 5.07 4.82
C VAL A 122 6.46 5.85 6.12
N GLU A 123 6.83 5.28 7.26
CA GLU A 123 6.80 5.97 8.56
C GLU A 123 7.65 7.25 8.54
N SER A 124 8.81 7.22 7.88
CA SER A 124 9.70 8.37 7.73
C SER A 124 9.12 9.51 6.87
N LEU A 125 8.17 9.19 5.97
CA LEU A 125 7.48 10.17 5.13
C LEU A 125 6.33 10.87 5.84
N ILE A 126 5.73 10.27 6.88
CA ILE A 126 4.55 10.83 7.55
C ILE A 126 4.74 12.29 8.02
N PRO A 127 5.87 12.68 8.63
CA PRO A 127 6.10 14.07 9.02
C PRO A 127 6.09 15.05 7.84
N THR A 128 6.59 14.64 6.67
CA THR A 128 6.68 15.51 5.47
C THR A 128 5.35 15.60 4.73
N LEU A 129 4.44 14.65 4.94
CA LEU A 129 3.07 14.67 4.43
C LEU A 129 2.18 15.71 5.13
N LEU A 130 2.65 16.34 6.22
CA LEU A 130 1.93 17.35 7.01
C LEU A 130 2.12 18.79 6.54
N GLU A 131 3.08 19.03 5.65
CA GLU A 131 3.52 20.40 5.30
C GLU A 131 2.76 21.01 4.10
N THR A 132 1.63 20.42 3.68
CA THR A 132 0.87 20.83 2.48
C THR A 132 -0.64 20.73 2.64
#